data_AF-A0A2V9A5Q8-F1
#
_entry.id   AF-A0A2V9A5Q8-F1
#
_cell.length_a   1.000
_cell.length_b   1.000
_cell.length_c   1.000
_cell.angle_alpha   90.00
_cell.angle_beta   90.00
_cell.angle_gamma   90.00
#
_symmetry.space_group_name_H-M   'P 1'
#
loop_
_entity.id
_entity.type
_entity.pdbx_description
1 polymer ?
#
loop_
_entity_poly.entity_id
_entity_poly.type
_entity_poly.pdbx_seq_one_letter_code
_entity_poly.pdbx_strand_id
1 'polypeptide(L)'
;MRFDSARLRNMFCYGAILAAIGFAGCSNSCFVGVFNNGIGVVTVQAGNPPPPCSLPQPRAAINVVALKSAVCETCTADARVEHVFVTMQSVQLLSSGTDDTSKDWLEIAPELANEPRHMDLVGNSLSEILVENANIPVETYREIRLRFCFDSGSNQECHADTACGGTLRNCVMTADGRIEPLHWPAGTPELVMAIRTLDGDSLAVLPDSITDLRLSLQVQQAFSFSSIRGLRLQDVLVGCVIALPRWSTEKDNPKTD
;
A
#
# COMPACT_ATOMS: atom_id res chain seq x y z
N MET A 1 -7.07 -41.73 -16.04
CA MET A 1 -8.18 -40.76 -16.06
C MET A 1 -7.65 -39.45 -15.50
N ARG A 2 -7.49 -38.42 -16.33
CA ARG A 2 -7.10 -37.07 -15.87
C ARG A 2 -8.33 -36.42 -15.25
N PHE A 3 -8.31 -36.21 -13.94
CA PHE A 3 -9.34 -35.44 -13.27
C PHE A 3 -9.12 -33.97 -13.61
N ASP A 4 -10.08 -33.39 -14.31
CA ASP A 4 -10.09 -32.00 -14.74
C ASP A 4 -10.44 -31.13 -13.53
N SER A 5 -9.44 -30.45 -12.96
CA SER A 5 -9.58 -29.65 -11.73
C SER A 5 -10.63 -28.54 -11.87
N ALA A 6 -10.87 -28.07 -13.09
CA ALA A 6 -11.92 -27.11 -13.42
C ALA A 6 -13.34 -27.66 -13.20
N ARG A 7 -13.58 -28.95 -13.48
CA ARG A 7 -14.90 -29.57 -13.27
C ARG A 7 -15.20 -29.78 -11.78
N LEU A 8 -14.19 -30.14 -10.99
CA LEU A 8 -14.32 -30.30 -9.54
C LEU A 8 -14.64 -28.97 -8.85
N ARG A 9 -13.98 -27.88 -9.27
CA ARG A 9 -14.21 -26.53 -8.74
C ARG A 9 -15.63 -26.04 -9.02
N ASN A 10 -16.13 -26.26 -10.24
CA ASN A 10 -17.50 -25.93 -10.59
C ASN A 10 -18.52 -26.76 -9.79
N MET A 11 -18.26 -28.06 -9.59
CA MET A 11 -19.15 -28.94 -8.82
C MET A 11 -19.25 -28.52 -7.34
N PHE A 12 -18.15 -28.10 -6.72
CA PHE A 12 -18.14 -27.57 -5.36
C PHE A 12 -18.93 -26.26 -5.23
N CYS A 13 -18.77 -25.34 -6.18
CA CYS A 13 -19.53 -24.08 -6.18
C CYS A 13 -21.05 -24.31 -6.31
N TYR A 14 -21.47 -25.20 -7.23
CA TYR A 14 -22.90 -25.54 -7.37
C TYR A 14 -23.46 -26.24 -6.14
N GLY A 15 -22.69 -27.14 -5.51
CA GLY A 15 -23.08 -27.81 -4.28
C GLY A 15 -23.24 -26.86 -3.10
N ALA A 16 -22.34 -25.89 -2.95
CA ALA A 16 -22.41 -24.86 -1.91
C ALA A 16 -23.63 -23.94 -2.10
N ILE A 17 -23.95 -23.55 -3.34
CA ILE A 17 -25.13 -22.74 -3.66
C ILE A 17 -26.42 -23.52 -3.35
N LEU A 18 -26.51 -24.79 -3.76
CA LEU A 18 -27.69 -25.62 -3.50
C LEU A 18 -27.89 -25.90 -2.00
N ALA A 19 -26.81 -26.11 -1.25
CA ALA A 19 -26.87 -26.22 0.21
C ALA A 19 -27.38 -24.92 0.85
N ALA A 20 -26.88 -23.76 0.41
CA ALA A 20 -27.34 -22.46 0.93
C ALA A 20 -28.83 -22.20 0.65
N ILE A 21 -29.35 -22.64 -0.49
CA ILE A 21 -30.79 -22.54 -0.83
C ILE A 21 -31.63 -23.48 0.07
N GLY A 22 -31.14 -24.69 0.36
CA GLY A 22 -31.86 -25.67 1.18
C GLY A 22 -32.04 -25.26 2.65
N PHE A 23 -31.11 -24.49 3.21
CA PHE A 23 -31.20 -24.03 4.61
C PHE A 23 -31.93 -22.69 4.79
N ALA A 24 -32.28 -21.99 3.70
CA ALA A 24 -33.04 -20.72 3.74
C ALA A 24 -34.55 -20.90 4.03
N GLY A 25 -35.03 -22.14 4.15
CA GLY A 25 -36.44 -22.49 4.28
C GLY A 25 -37.04 -22.51 5.69
N CYS A 26 -36.23 -22.53 6.76
CA CYS A 26 -36.75 -22.60 8.14
C CYS A 26 -35.84 -21.86 9.11
N SER A 27 -36.42 -20.90 9.86
CA SER A 27 -35.81 -20.05 10.90
C SER A 27 -35.03 -18.82 10.38
N ASN A 28 -34.94 -17.79 11.23
CA ASN A 28 -34.22 -16.52 11.01
C ASN A 28 -32.71 -16.77 10.79
N SER A 29 -32.33 -17.35 9.66
CA SER A 29 -30.97 -17.77 9.34
C SER A 29 -30.34 -16.83 8.33
N CYS A 30 -29.05 -16.56 8.54
CA CYS A 30 -28.22 -15.75 7.65
C CYS A 30 -27.13 -16.65 7.05
N PHE A 31 -26.98 -16.63 5.73
CA PHE A 31 -25.93 -17.37 5.02
C PHE A 31 -24.91 -16.40 4.44
N VAL A 32 -23.64 -16.74 4.62
CA VAL A 32 -22.49 -15.98 4.14
C VAL A 32 -21.53 -16.94 3.46
N GLY A 33 -21.18 -16.65 2.22
CA GLY A 33 -20.12 -17.36 1.51
C GLY A 33 -19.09 -16.37 1.02
N VAL A 34 -17.82 -16.59 1.37
CA VAL A 34 -16.68 -15.87 0.79
C VAL A 34 -15.96 -16.82 -0.15
N PHE A 35 -15.86 -16.44 -1.42
CA PHE A 35 -15.21 -17.24 -2.45
C PHE A 35 -14.02 -16.46 -3.01
N ASN A 36 -12.84 -17.07 -2.98
CA ASN A 36 -11.68 -16.57 -3.71
C ASN A 36 -11.58 -17.34 -5.04
N ASN A 37 -11.71 -16.64 -6.17
CA ASN A 37 -11.63 -17.25 -7.50
C ASN A 37 -10.25 -17.10 -8.17
N GLY A 38 -9.25 -16.57 -7.46
CA GLY A 38 -7.91 -16.27 -7.97
C GLY A 38 -7.79 -14.93 -8.71
N ILE A 39 -8.90 -14.25 -9.00
CA ILE A 39 -8.95 -12.91 -9.62
C ILE A 39 -9.45 -11.86 -8.61
N GLY A 40 -10.21 -12.31 -7.60
CA GLY A 40 -10.67 -11.47 -6.50
C GLY A 40 -11.49 -12.26 -5.48
N VAL A 41 -12.06 -11.51 -4.55
CA VAL A 41 -12.92 -12.03 -3.48
C VAL A 41 -14.38 -11.72 -3.80
N VAL A 42 -15.25 -12.73 -3.79
CA VAL A 42 -16.70 -12.59 -3.96
C VAL A 42 -17.40 -12.95 -2.65
N THR A 43 -18.22 -12.05 -2.13
CA THR A 43 -19.03 -12.27 -0.93
C THR A 43 -20.50 -12.43 -1.32
N VAL A 44 -21.11 -13.56 -0.96
CA VAL A 44 -22.52 -13.86 -1.19
C VAL A 44 -23.27 -13.82 0.15
N GLN A 45 -24.40 -13.13 0.17
CA GLN A 45 -25.23 -12.98 1.36
C GLN A 45 -26.71 -13.26 1.06
N ALA A 46 -27.36 -14.03 1.95
CA ALA A 46 -28.80 -14.27 1.91
C ALA A 46 -29.39 -14.30 3.34
N GLY A 47 -30.58 -13.74 3.52
CA GLY A 47 -31.32 -13.74 4.80
C GLY A 47 -32.84 -13.63 4.61
N ASN A 48 -33.60 -14.11 5.58
CA ASN A 48 -35.07 -14.14 5.58
C ASN A 48 -35.61 -13.94 7.01
N PRO A 49 -36.62 -13.07 7.27
CA PRO A 49 -37.31 -12.15 6.36
C PRO A 49 -36.50 -10.88 6.06
N PRO A 50 -36.85 -10.11 4.99
CA PRO A 50 -36.16 -8.87 4.68
C PRO A 50 -36.19 -7.88 5.86
N PRO A 51 -35.11 -7.11 6.09
CA PRO A 51 -33.96 -6.93 5.21
C PRO A 51 -32.93 -8.09 5.26
N PRO A 52 -32.14 -8.29 4.19
CA PRO A 52 -30.95 -9.14 4.28
C PRO A 52 -30.10 -8.63 5.45
N CYS A 53 -29.53 -9.54 6.24
CA CYS A 53 -28.81 -9.18 7.45
C CYS A 53 -27.69 -8.16 7.14
N SER A 54 -27.32 -7.30 8.07
CA SER A 54 -26.09 -6.51 7.94
C SER A 54 -24.94 -7.32 8.53
N LEU A 55 -24.04 -7.83 7.70
CA LEU A 55 -22.81 -8.40 8.22
C LEU A 55 -21.79 -7.29 8.41
N PRO A 56 -20.97 -7.35 9.47
CA PRO A 56 -19.76 -6.56 9.50
C PRO A 56 -18.92 -6.94 8.28
N GLN A 57 -18.56 -5.96 7.46
CA GLN A 57 -17.68 -6.17 6.32
C GLN A 57 -16.40 -6.84 6.85
N PRO A 58 -16.02 -8.01 6.32
CA PRO A 58 -14.82 -8.69 6.79
C PRO A 58 -13.62 -7.77 6.55
N ARG A 59 -12.70 -7.78 7.50
CA ARG A 59 -11.53 -6.91 7.48
C ARG A 59 -10.24 -7.71 7.61
N ALA A 60 -9.15 -7.05 7.28
CA ALA A 60 -7.80 -7.55 7.43
C ALA A 60 -6.89 -6.45 7.97
N ALA A 61 -5.73 -6.86 8.47
CA ALA A 61 -4.69 -5.94 8.90
C ALA A 61 -3.63 -5.79 7.80
N ILE A 62 -3.26 -4.55 7.50
CA ILE A 62 -2.09 -4.22 6.68
C ILE A 62 -1.06 -3.48 7.51
N ASN A 63 0.21 -3.87 7.33
CA ASN A 63 1.35 -3.05 7.74
C ASN A 63 1.98 -2.45 6.49
N VAL A 64 2.48 -1.22 6.61
CA VAL A 64 3.24 -0.56 5.55
C VAL A 64 4.63 -0.28 6.09
N VAL A 65 5.65 -0.78 5.40
CA VAL A 65 7.05 -0.71 5.83
C VAL A 65 7.88 -0.09 4.73
N ALA A 66 8.57 1.01 5.03
CA ALA A 66 9.61 1.56 4.18
C ALA A 66 10.91 0.79 4.39
N LEU A 67 11.42 0.21 3.31
CA LEU A 67 12.75 -0.36 3.23
C LEU A 67 13.73 0.78 2.94
N LYS A 68 14.75 0.88 3.79
CA LYS A 68 15.74 1.95 3.76
C LYS A 68 17.09 1.36 3.36
N SER A 69 17.91 2.17 2.71
CA SER A 69 19.22 1.74 2.26
C SER A 69 20.33 2.42 3.05
N ALA A 70 21.41 1.69 3.33
CA ALA A 70 22.61 2.29 3.89
C ALA A 70 23.32 3.22 2.90
N VAL A 71 23.12 3.00 1.59
CA VAL A 71 23.77 3.75 0.51
C VAL A 71 22.79 4.03 -0.63
N CYS A 72 22.96 5.15 -1.33
CA CYS A 72 22.20 5.42 -2.54
C CYS A 72 22.84 4.69 -3.74
N GLU A 73 22.38 3.47 -4.03
CA GLU A 73 22.93 2.65 -5.13
C GLU A 73 22.65 3.24 -6.52
N THR A 74 21.57 3.99 -6.66
CA THR A 74 21.12 4.59 -7.92
C THR A 74 21.62 6.02 -8.14
N CYS A 75 22.27 6.61 -7.13
CA CYS A 75 22.88 7.92 -7.24
C CYS A 75 24.24 7.82 -7.94
N THR A 76 24.64 8.85 -8.67
CA THR A 76 25.98 8.90 -9.27
C THR A 76 27.04 9.06 -8.18
N ALA A 77 28.21 8.45 -8.39
CA ALA A 77 29.34 8.57 -7.48
C ALA A 77 29.78 10.03 -7.28
N ASP A 78 29.56 10.89 -8.27
CA ASP A 78 29.85 12.32 -8.20
C ASP A 78 28.85 13.08 -7.33
N ALA A 79 27.59 12.64 -7.26
CA ALA A 79 26.57 13.28 -6.41
C ALA A 79 26.82 13.05 -4.92
N ARG A 80 27.51 11.95 -4.55
CA ARG A 80 27.87 11.62 -3.15
C ARG A 80 26.70 11.81 -2.18
N VAL A 81 25.52 11.34 -2.57
CA VAL A 81 24.30 11.44 -1.75
C VAL A 81 24.49 10.64 -0.46
N GLU A 82 24.38 11.33 0.66
CA GLU A 82 24.53 10.75 2.00
C GLU A 82 23.18 10.53 2.67
N HIS A 83 22.27 11.50 2.53
CA HIS A 83 20.93 11.43 3.09
C HIS A 83 19.86 11.84 2.08
N VAL A 84 18.68 11.24 2.22
CA VAL A 84 17.51 11.60 1.42
C VAL A 84 16.34 11.72 2.37
N PHE A 85 16.02 12.96 2.72
CA PHE A 85 14.97 13.25 3.68
C PHE A 85 13.65 13.46 2.95
N VAL A 86 12.62 12.79 3.42
CA VAL A 86 11.24 12.98 2.96
C VAL A 86 10.31 13.11 4.15
N THR A 87 9.22 13.85 3.96
CA THR A 87 8.21 14.05 4.99
C THR A 87 6.87 13.56 4.47
N MET A 88 6.40 12.41 4.96
CA MET A 88 5.19 11.75 4.47
C MET A 88 3.95 12.18 5.27
N GLN A 89 2.84 12.41 4.56
CA GLN A 89 1.58 12.93 5.12
C GLN A 89 0.39 11.98 4.94
N SER A 90 0.42 11.07 3.96
CA SER A 90 -0.71 10.18 3.71
C SER A 90 -0.29 8.92 2.98
N VAL A 91 -1.00 7.83 3.29
CA VAL A 91 -0.83 6.54 2.65
C VAL A 91 -2.21 6.01 2.29
N GLN A 92 -2.42 5.74 1.01
CA GLN A 92 -3.73 5.37 0.49
C GLN A 92 -3.69 4.17 -0.44
N LEU A 93 -4.76 3.39 -0.46
CA LEU A 93 -4.94 2.24 -1.35
C LEU A 93 -6.06 2.50 -2.36
N LEU A 94 -5.91 1.98 -3.57
CA LEU A 94 -6.93 2.01 -4.60
C LEU A 94 -7.46 0.60 -4.85
N SER A 95 -8.77 0.40 -4.63
CA SER A 95 -9.46 -0.86 -4.91
C SER A 95 -9.55 -1.09 -6.42
N SER A 96 -9.50 -2.35 -6.84
CA SER A 96 -9.61 -2.77 -8.26
C SER A 96 -11.06 -2.74 -8.76
N GLY A 97 -12.06 -2.72 -7.88
CA GLY A 97 -13.48 -2.86 -8.23
C GLY A 97 -14.19 -1.56 -8.64
N THR A 98 -13.55 -0.40 -8.50
CA THR A 98 -14.10 0.88 -8.96
C THR A 98 -13.76 1.09 -10.44
N ASP A 99 -14.74 0.80 -11.30
CA ASP A 99 -14.74 1.12 -12.74
C ASP A 99 -15.29 2.54 -13.01
N ASP A 100 -15.51 3.31 -11.94
CA ASP A 100 -16.11 4.64 -12.00
C ASP A 100 -15.05 5.73 -11.85
N THR A 101 -15.27 6.83 -12.57
CA THR A 101 -14.34 7.95 -12.75
C THR A 101 -13.98 8.73 -11.47
N SER A 102 -14.56 8.37 -10.31
CA SER A 102 -14.11 8.78 -8.98
C SER A 102 -13.18 7.72 -8.39
N LYS A 103 -11.87 8.00 -8.40
CA LYS A 103 -10.88 7.16 -7.70
C LYS A 103 -11.07 7.28 -6.19
N ASP A 104 -11.85 6.38 -5.60
CA ASP A 104 -12.02 6.32 -4.14
C ASP A 104 -10.78 5.71 -3.50
N TRP A 105 -9.83 6.58 -3.17
CA TRP A 105 -8.63 6.24 -2.42
C TRP A 105 -8.97 6.00 -0.95
N LEU A 106 -8.68 4.81 -0.44
CA LEU A 106 -8.83 4.47 0.98
C LEU A 106 -7.61 4.96 1.76
N GLU A 107 -7.79 5.93 2.67
CA GLU A 107 -6.74 6.34 3.61
C GLU A 107 -6.52 5.25 4.66
N ILE A 108 -5.27 4.76 4.75
CA ILE A 108 -4.90 3.70 5.70
C ILE A 108 -4.03 4.21 6.85
N ALA A 109 -3.66 5.49 6.84
CA ALA A 109 -2.80 6.11 7.85
C ALA A 109 -3.29 7.54 8.22
N PRO A 110 -4.53 7.68 8.70
CA PRO A 110 -5.14 9.00 8.97
C PRO A 110 -4.35 9.85 9.97
N GLU A 111 -3.55 9.24 10.85
CA GLU A 111 -2.68 9.91 11.80
C GLU A 111 -1.62 10.79 11.12
N LEU A 112 -1.11 10.39 9.95
CA LEU A 112 -0.07 11.13 9.23
C LEU A 112 -0.54 12.50 8.72
N ALA A 113 -1.86 12.69 8.60
CA ALA A 113 -2.41 13.98 8.21
C ALA A 113 -2.15 15.06 9.28
N ASN A 114 -2.16 14.66 10.56
CA ASN A 114 -1.94 15.56 11.70
C ASN A 114 -0.50 15.52 12.21
N GLU A 115 0.15 14.37 12.09
CA GLU A 115 1.54 14.17 12.51
C GLU A 115 2.35 13.57 11.34
N PRO A 116 2.76 14.42 10.37
CA PRO A 116 3.56 13.97 9.23
C PRO A 116 4.87 13.36 9.70
N ARG A 117 5.28 12.29 9.04
CA ARG A 117 6.48 11.54 9.42
C ARG A 117 7.68 11.97 8.60
N HIS A 118 8.70 12.49 9.28
CA HIS A 118 9.99 12.76 8.70
C HIS A 118 10.88 11.51 8.73
N MET A 119 11.44 11.12 7.59
CA MET A 119 12.29 9.94 7.46
C MET A 119 13.46 10.20 6.52
N ASP A 120 14.61 9.60 6.87
CA ASP A 120 15.81 9.59 6.05
C ASP A 120 15.97 8.26 5.33
N LEU A 121 15.72 8.22 4.02
CA LEU A 121 15.71 7.01 3.21
C LEU A 121 17.10 6.39 2.99
N VAL A 122 18.17 7.18 3.19
CA VAL A 122 19.57 6.79 2.92
C VAL A 122 20.45 7.10 4.12
N GLY A 123 21.26 6.14 4.56
CA GLY A 123 22.19 6.33 5.68
C GLY A 123 21.92 5.38 6.86
N ASN A 124 20.83 4.63 6.80
CA ASN A 124 20.60 3.47 7.66
C ASN A 124 19.81 2.39 6.89
N SER A 125 20.07 1.12 7.20
CA SER A 125 19.36 -0.03 6.60
C SER A 125 18.19 -0.53 7.45
N LEU A 126 17.89 0.14 8.56
CA LEU A 126 16.77 -0.22 9.42
C LEU A 126 15.48 0.16 8.72
N SER A 127 14.58 -0.79 8.54
CA SER A 127 13.26 -0.52 7.96
C SER A 127 12.40 0.30 8.92
N GLU A 128 11.49 1.09 8.36
CA GLU A 128 10.63 1.99 9.13
C GLU A 128 9.17 1.61 8.91
N ILE A 129 8.45 1.34 10.00
CA ILE A 129 7.02 0.95 9.96
C ILE A 129 6.20 2.22 9.81
N LEU A 130 5.72 2.52 8.60
CA LEU A 130 4.94 3.72 8.32
C LEU A 130 3.52 3.62 8.85
N VAL A 131 2.94 2.42 8.75
CA VAL A 131 1.58 2.11 9.18
C VAL A 131 1.59 0.74 9.82
N GLU A 132 0.98 0.63 11.00
CA GLU A 132 0.89 -0.61 11.75
C GLU A 132 -0.57 -1.01 11.96
N ASN A 133 -0.90 -2.25 11.60
CA ASN A 133 -2.22 -2.86 11.79
C ASN A 133 -3.40 -2.03 11.22
N ALA A 134 -3.23 -1.43 10.05
CA ALA A 134 -4.31 -0.73 9.36
C ALA A 134 -5.45 -1.69 9.05
N ASN A 135 -6.64 -1.38 9.57
CA ASN A 135 -7.81 -2.23 9.44
C ASN A 135 -8.59 -1.90 8.16
N ILE A 136 -8.43 -2.72 7.13
CA ILE A 136 -8.97 -2.44 5.80
C ILE A 136 -10.05 -3.44 5.38
N PRO A 137 -10.97 -3.06 4.48
CA PRO A 137 -11.89 -4.00 3.84
C PRO A 137 -11.18 -5.12 3.09
N VAL A 138 -11.75 -6.33 3.17
CA VAL A 138 -11.35 -7.49 2.35
C VAL A 138 -11.81 -7.26 0.91
N GLU A 139 -10.87 -6.80 0.09
CA GLU A 139 -11.04 -6.51 -1.34
C GLU A 139 -9.73 -6.77 -2.11
N THR A 140 -9.74 -6.51 -3.41
CA THR A 140 -8.53 -6.51 -4.23
C THR A 140 -8.04 -5.07 -4.42
N TYR A 141 -6.77 -4.80 -4.12
CA TYR A 141 -6.12 -3.49 -4.29
C TYR A 141 -5.04 -3.54 -5.35
N ARG A 142 -5.00 -2.52 -6.22
CA ARG A 142 -4.07 -2.43 -7.36
C ARG A 142 -2.95 -1.43 -7.18
N GLU A 143 -3.21 -0.33 -6.49
CA GLU A 143 -2.25 0.77 -6.36
C GLU A 143 -2.18 1.25 -4.92
N ILE A 144 -1.02 1.76 -4.55
CA ILE A 144 -0.79 2.54 -3.34
C ILE A 144 -0.37 3.95 -3.76
N ARG A 145 -0.89 4.96 -3.06
CA ARG A 145 -0.47 6.36 -3.19
C ARG A 145 0.16 6.81 -1.89
N LEU A 146 1.38 7.34 -1.99
CA LEU A 146 2.06 8.06 -0.93
C LEU A 146 1.99 9.55 -1.24
N ARG A 147 1.63 10.36 -0.25
CA ARG A 147 1.66 11.82 -0.36
C ARG A 147 2.67 12.37 0.62
N PHE A 148 3.47 13.30 0.15
CA PHE A 148 4.52 13.96 0.92
C PHE A 148 4.18 15.43 1.09
N CYS A 149 4.76 16.04 2.12
CA CYS A 149 4.57 17.44 2.40
C CYS A 149 5.14 18.30 1.28
N PHE A 150 4.42 19.37 0.97
CA PHE A 150 4.89 20.41 0.04
C PHE A 150 5.89 21.34 0.73
N ASP A 151 6.75 21.96 -0.08
CA ASP A 151 7.63 23.02 0.41
C ASP A 151 6.83 24.26 0.84
N SER A 152 7.48 25.08 1.68
CA SER A 152 6.89 26.28 2.27
C SER A 152 6.42 27.26 1.18
N GLY A 153 5.14 27.66 1.20
CA GLY A 153 4.53 28.56 0.20
C GLY A 153 3.43 27.92 -0.67
N SER A 154 3.19 26.61 -0.52
CA SER A 154 1.97 25.97 -1.02
C SER A 154 0.80 26.17 -0.03
N ASN A 155 -0.44 26.15 -0.52
CA ASN A 155 -1.65 26.36 0.31
C ASN A 155 -1.93 25.22 1.31
N GLN A 156 -1.08 24.18 1.36
CA GLN A 156 -1.25 23.04 2.24
C GLN A 156 -0.13 23.03 3.28
N GLU A 157 -0.48 23.47 4.48
CA GLU A 157 0.47 23.63 5.58
C GLU A 157 0.90 22.26 6.11
N CYS A 158 2.20 21.97 6.03
CA CYS A 158 2.81 20.83 6.69
C CYS A 158 3.80 21.33 7.74
N HIS A 159 3.41 21.16 9.00
CA HIS A 159 4.19 21.48 10.18
C HIS A 159 4.97 20.23 10.61
N ALA A 160 6.16 20.06 10.03
CA ALA A 160 7.11 19.04 10.44
C ALA A 160 8.50 19.67 10.50
N ASP A 161 9.25 19.37 11.56
CA ASP A 161 10.67 19.71 11.62
C ASP A 161 11.42 18.93 10.55
N THR A 162 12.28 19.61 9.78
CA THR A 162 13.01 18.99 8.67
C THR A 162 14.51 19.24 8.77
N ALA A 163 15.29 18.20 8.46
CA ALA A 163 16.74 18.31 8.31
C ALA A 163 17.16 19.14 7.08
N CYS A 164 16.21 19.54 6.24
CA CYS A 164 16.43 20.22 4.96
C CYS A 164 16.57 21.75 5.07
N GLY A 165 17.01 22.28 6.22
CA GLY A 165 17.25 23.72 6.38
C GLY A 165 15.98 24.59 6.48
N GLY A 166 14.85 24.02 6.90
CA GLY A 166 13.63 24.75 7.29
C GLY A 166 12.70 25.19 6.17
N THR A 167 13.20 25.43 4.96
CA THR A 167 12.37 25.84 3.80
C THR A 167 11.84 24.66 3.00
N LEU A 168 12.68 23.63 2.82
CA LEU A 168 12.36 22.41 2.08
C LEU A 168 11.76 21.36 3.03
N ARG A 169 10.79 20.59 2.52
CA ARG A 169 10.23 19.44 3.23
C ARG A 169 10.79 18.10 2.77
N ASN A 170 11.29 18.05 1.55
CA ASN A 170 11.93 16.87 0.97
C ASN A 170 13.21 17.30 0.25
N CYS A 171 14.33 16.66 0.56
CA CYS A 171 15.62 17.07 0.01
C CYS A 171 16.61 15.91 -0.08
N VAL A 172 17.62 16.13 -0.92
CA VAL A 172 18.83 15.33 -1.01
C VAL A 172 19.94 16.10 -0.32
N MET A 173 20.66 15.44 0.60
CA MET A 173 21.86 15.98 1.22
C MET A 173 23.07 15.18 0.76
N THR A 174 24.04 15.89 0.22
CA THR A 174 25.29 15.33 -0.28
C THR A 174 26.38 15.41 0.77
N ALA A 175 27.41 14.57 0.66
CA ALA A 175 28.51 14.49 1.63
C ALA A 175 29.36 15.77 1.74
N ASP A 176 29.25 16.69 0.78
CA ASP A 176 29.84 18.04 0.85
C ASP A 176 28.96 19.06 1.59
N GLY A 177 27.84 18.62 2.15
CA GLY A 177 26.90 19.42 2.92
C GLY A 177 25.93 20.24 2.07
N ARG A 178 25.88 20.04 0.74
CA ARG A 178 24.87 20.71 -0.09
C ARG A 178 23.51 20.06 0.13
N ILE A 179 22.49 20.91 0.11
CA ILE A 179 21.09 20.52 0.21
C ILE A 179 20.43 20.87 -1.12
N GLU A 180 19.88 19.86 -1.79
CA GLU A 180 19.19 20.02 -3.07
C GLU A 180 17.71 19.58 -2.94
N PRO A 181 16.78 20.27 -3.61
CA PRO A 181 15.37 19.91 -3.55
C PRO A 181 15.11 18.59 -4.27
N LEU A 182 14.30 17.74 -3.65
CA LEU A 182 13.84 16.50 -4.27
C LEU A 182 12.68 16.81 -5.24
N HIS A 183 12.80 16.33 -6.47
CA HIS A 183 11.79 16.55 -7.50
C HIS A 183 10.86 15.34 -7.65
N TRP A 184 9.72 15.59 -8.30
CA TRP A 184 8.67 14.61 -8.45
C TRP A 184 8.30 14.44 -9.92
N PRO A 185 8.01 13.21 -10.39
CA PRO A 185 7.73 12.95 -11.80
C PRO A 185 6.55 13.78 -12.34
N ALA A 186 5.50 13.96 -11.52
CA ALA A 186 4.28 14.67 -11.89
C ALA A 186 4.26 16.15 -11.45
N GLY A 187 5.38 16.67 -10.89
CA GLY A 187 5.45 18.02 -10.33
C GLY A 187 4.70 18.21 -9.00
N THR A 188 4.02 17.17 -8.49
CA THR A 188 3.40 17.14 -7.17
C THR A 188 4.12 16.13 -6.27
N PRO A 189 4.20 16.36 -4.95
CA PRO A 189 4.86 15.50 -3.98
C PRO A 189 4.04 14.23 -3.70
N GLU A 190 3.78 13.46 -4.73
CA GLU A 190 2.98 12.23 -4.68
C GLU A 190 3.66 11.12 -5.47
N LEU A 191 3.61 9.91 -4.92
CA LEU A 191 4.05 8.68 -5.60
C LEU A 191 2.89 7.71 -5.68
N VAL A 192 2.53 7.31 -6.89
CA VAL A 192 1.56 6.23 -7.15
C VAL A 192 2.33 5.03 -7.66
N MET A 193 2.15 3.88 -7.01
CA MET A 193 2.86 2.65 -7.32
C MET A 193 1.88 1.49 -7.44
N ALA A 194 2.06 0.64 -8.45
CA ALA A 194 1.31 -0.59 -8.60
C ALA A 194 1.75 -1.62 -7.55
N ILE A 195 0.79 -2.22 -6.84
CA ILE A 195 1.01 -3.24 -5.83
C ILE A 195 1.30 -4.57 -6.51
N ARG A 196 2.51 -5.09 -6.29
CA ARG A 196 2.90 -6.40 -6.82
C ARG A 196 2.83 -7.46 -5.73
N THR A 197 2.37 -8.64 -6.09
CA THR A 197 2.51 -9.86 -5.27
C THR A 197 3.47 -10.82 -5.97
N LEU A 198 3.87 -11.90 -5.29
CA LEU A 198 4.68 -12.95 -5.91
C LEU A 198 3.95 -13.64 -7.08
N ASP A 199 2.61 -13.63 -7.06
CA ASP A 199 1.76 -14.38 -7.98
C ASP A 199 1.00 -13.50 -8.99
N GLY A 200 1.13 -12.16 -8.94
CA GLY A 200 0.44 -11.25 -9.87
C GLY A 200 0.50 -9.75 -9.53
N ASP A 201 -0.22 -8.95 -10.31
CA ASP A 201 -0.17 -7.47 -10.33
C ASP A 201 -1.21 -6.78 -9.41
N SER A 202 -1.79 -7.51 -8.46
CA SER A 202 -2.71 -6.94 -7.48
C SER A 202 -2.68 -7.73 -6.17
N LEU A 203 -3.06 -7.07 -5.08
CA LEU A 203 -3.18 -7.67 -3.76
C LEU A 203 -4.64 -8.06 -3.49
N ALA A 204 -4.92 -9.36 -3.45
CA ALA A 204 -6.18 -9.87 -2.89
C ALA A 204 -6.04 -10.04 -1.37
N VAL A 205 -6.75 -9.23 -0.62
CA VAL A 205 -6.74 -9.28 0.85
C VAL A 205 -7.74 -10.32 1.31
N LEU A 206 -7.35 -11.20 2.24
CA LEU A 206 -8.20 -12.25 2.79
C LEU A 206 -8.74 -11.86 4.18
N PRO A 207 -9.92 -12.38 4.59
CA PRO A 207 -10.44 -12.14 5.94
C PRO A 207 -9.47 -12.58 7.03
N ASP A 208 -9.35 -11.77 8.08
CA ASP A 208 -8.52 -12.03 9.27
C ASP A 208 -7.04 -12.31 8.95
N SER A 209 -6.58 -11.85 7.78
CA SER A 209 -5.18 -11.96 7.36
C SER A 209 -4.37 -10.73 7.80
N ILE A 210 -3.06 -10.92 7.89
CA ILE A 210 -2.09 -9.84 8.09
C ILE A 210 -1.19 -9.81 6.86
N THR A 211 -1.11 -8.66 6.19
CA THR A 211 -0.26 -8.47 5.01
C THR A 211 0.71 -7.32 5.24
N ASP A 212 1.97 -7.52 4.87
CA ASP A 212 2.99 -6.47 4.90
C ASP A 212 3.17 -5.91 3.48
N LEU A 213 2.95 -4.61 3.31
CA LEU A 213 3.33 -3.85 2.13
C LEU A 213 4.75 -3.30 2.33
N ARG A 214 5.71 -3.84 1.58
CA ARG A 214 7.10 -3.38 1.62
C ARG A 214 7.34 -2.39 0.50
N LEU A 215 7.67 -1.16 0.88
CA LEU A 215 7.97 -0.04 0.00
C LEU A 215 9.48 0.08 -0.16
N SER A 216 9.97 0.12 -1.38
CA SER A 216 11.34 0.55 -1.68
C SER A 216 11.27 1.90 -2.36
N LEU A 217 11.85 2.92 -1.73
CA LEU A 217 11.90 4.29 -2.25
C LEU A 217 13.35 4.61 -2.60
N GLN A 218 13.58 5.12 -3.81
CA GLN A 218 14.91 5.36 -4.35
C GLN A 218 14.98 6.69 -5.09
N VAL A 219 16.15 7.31 -5.09
CA VAL A 219 16.40 8.52 -5.87
C VAL A 219 17.00 8.14 -7.21
N GLN A 220 16.41 8.66 -8.29
CA GLN A 220 16.92 8.51 -9.65
C GLN A 220 17.20 9.87 -10.27
N GLN A 221 18.22 9.94 -11.10
CA GLN A 221 18.51 11.13 -11.88
C GLN A 221 17.69 11.11 -13.17
N ALA A 222 16.86 12.13 -13.35
CA ALA A 222 16.08 12.33 -14.56
C ALA A 222 16.42 13.67 -15.18
N PHE A 223 16.45 13.70 -16.52
CA PHE A 223 16.54 14.96 -17.24
C PHE A 223 15.16 15.62 -17.30
N SER A 224 15.08 16.85 -16.82
CA SER A 224 13.93 17.72 -17.04
C SER A 224 14.29 18.82 -18.04
N PHE A 225 13.33 19.18 -18.89
CA PHE A 225 13.49 20.28 -19.83
C PHE A 225 12.44 21.34 -19.50
N SER A 226 12.89 22.60 -19.40
CA SER A 226 11.98 23.74 -19.36
C SER A 226 12.41 24.78 -20.38
N SER A 227 11.44 25.49 -20.96
CA SER A 227 11.67 26.56 -21.93
C SER A 227 12.54 27.71 -21.38
N ILE A 228 12.58 27.87 -20.05
CA ILE A 228 13.29 28.97 -19.38
C ILE A 228 14.68 28.54 -18.89
N ARG A 229 14.83 27.31 -18.36
CA ARG A 229 16.07 26.86 -17.72
C ARG A 229 16.87 25.82 -18.52
N GLY A 230 16.39 25.45 -19.70
CA GLY A 230 17.00 24.44 -20.56
C GLY A 230 16.89 23.02 -19.98
N LEU A 231 17.74 22.12 -20.47
CA LEU A 231 17.87 20.75 -19.98
C LEU A 231 18.63 20.77 -18.65
N ARG A 232 18.07 20.16 -17.60
CA ARG A 232 18.73 19.98 -16.31
C ARG A 232 18.58 18.55 -15.83
N LEU A 233 19.60 18.08 -15.12
CA LEU A 233 19.52 16.85 -14.36
C LEU A 233 18.87 17.17 -13.00
N GLN A 234 17.94 16.33 -12.57
CA GLN A 234 17.23 16.47 -11.30
C GLN A 234 17.16 15.13 -10.60
N ASP A 235 17.29 15.16 -9.28
CA ASP A 235 17.03 14.02 -8.42
C ASP A 235 15.52 13.87 -8.21
N VAL A 236 14.99 12.73 -8.65
CA VAL A 236 13.57 12.40 -8.63
C VAL A 236 13.34 11.19 -7.75
N LEU A 237 12.35 11.26 -6.87
CA LEU A 237 11.96 10.10 -6.07
C LEU A 237 11.13 9.14 -6.92
N VAL A 238 11.48 7.85 -6.87
CA VAL A 238 10.72 6.75 -7.44
C VAL A 238 10.51 5.68 -6.37
N GLY A 239 9.60 4.74 -6.63
CA GLY A 239 9.45 3.62 -5.72
C GLY A 239 8.79 2.40 -6.35
N CYS A 240 8.85 1.31 -5.60
CA CYS A 240 8.10 0.09 -5.86
C CYS A 240 7.51 -0.46 -4.56
N VAL A 241 6.45 -1.25 -4.70
CA VAL A 241 5.77 -1.89 -3.57
C VAL A 241 5.58 -3.38 -3.85
N ILE A 242 5.88 -4.20 -2.85
CA ILE A 242 5.63 -5.64 -2.87
C ILE A 242 4.78 -5.99 -1.65
N ALA A 243 3.67 -6.68 -1.88
CA ALA A 243 2.82 -7.22 -0.84
C ALA A 243 3.25 -8.65 -0.49
N LEU A 244 3.45 -8.90 0.80
CA LEU A 244 3.83 -10.20 1.32
C LEU A 244 2.85 -10.63 2.42
N PRO A 245 2.23 -11.82 2.31
CA PRO A 245 1.42 -12.34 3.41
C PRO A 245 2.32 -12.62 4.62
N ARG A 246 1.90 -12.19 5.80
CA ARG A 246 2.61 -12.50 7.03
C ARG A 246 2.12 -13.86 7.53
N TRP A 247 2.91 -14.90 7.31
CA TRP A 247 2.62 -16.19 7.92
C TRP A 247 2.78 -16.07 9.44
N SER A 248 1.71 -16.40 10.18
CA SER A 248 1.78 -16.53 11.63
C SER A 248 2.68 -17.71 11.98
N THR A 249 3.90 -17.43 12.40
CA THR A 249 4.69 -18.39 13.18
C THR A 249 4.11 -18.44 14.60
N GLU A 250 2.90 -18.97 14.75
CA GLU A 250 2.29 -19.20 16.06
C GLU A 250 1.47 -20.50 16.04
N LYS A 251 2.18 -21.63 15.93
CA LYS A 251 1.80 -22.95 16.44
C LYS A 251 3.07 -23.80 16.54
N ASP A 252 3.90 -23.53 17.54
CA ASP A 252 4.81 -24.53 18.12
C ASP A 252 5.30 -24.02 19.48
N ASN A 253 4.45 -24.20 20.48
CA ASN A 253 4.89 -24.42 21.85
C ASN A 253 3.89 -25.41 22.45
N PRO A 254 4.11 -26.73 22.30
CA PRO A 254 3.45 -27.66 23.19
C PRO A 254 3.96 -27.36 24.60
N LYS A 255 3.04 -26.99 25.50
CA LYS A 255 3.29 -27.02 26.94
C LYS A 255 3.79 -28.42 27.28
N THR A 256 5.04 -28.51 27.70
CA THR A 256 5.54 -29.64 28.48
C THR A 256 4.98 -29.48 29.88
N ASP A 257 3.91 -30.22 30.16
CA ASP A 257 3.61 -30.68 31.53
C ASP A 257 4.46 -31.91 31.85
#